data_AF-A0A1Q5PFV7-F1
#
_entry.id   AF-A0A1Q5PFV7-F1
#
_cell.length_a   1.000
_cell.length_b   1.000
_cell.length_c   1.000
_cell.angle_alpha   90.00
_cell.angle_beta   90.00
_cell.angle_gamma   90.00
#
_symmetry.space_group_name_H-M   'P 1'
#
loop_
_entity.id
_entity.type
_entity.pdbx_description
1 polymer ?
#
loop_
_entity_poly.entity_id
_entity_poly.type
_entity_poly.pdbx_seq_one_letter_code
_entity_poly.pdbx_strand_id
1 'polypeptide(L)'
;MKKKHNIAFFHPAGEEVKTRIDFDSEIEETLIYELLKLEGYLIYQFILPDYQYVMSFDELSEQGIRFKLFEKERRTWFGLSKKVEQELLIYPKDGFFYPYQYGTYFYLFSREEIKENEFLKWMDKQFPNRWTDFDETFAGLNSDTMKFLHEPDYILVTNYDYQKEFGIVASKEICAALIARLKQAAFQSFEAEEYIQNKE
;
A
#
# COMPACT_ATOMS: atom_id res chain seq x y z
N MET A 1 -22.53 -5.98 10.89
CA MET A 1 -21.44 -4.98 10.99
C MET A 1 -22.00 -3.64 10.51
N LYS A 2 -21.39 -2.50 10.84
CA LYS A 2 -21.90 -1.19 10.35
C LYS A 2 -21.42 -0.99 8.92
N LYS A 3 -22.33 -0.67 8.00
CA LYS A 3 -22.03 -0.29 6.61
C LYS A 3 -21.06 0.90 6.58
N LYS A 4 -19.96 0.76 5.84
CA LYS A 4 -18.90 1.76 5.67
C LYS A 4 -18.84 2.17 4.20
N HIS A 5 -18.68 3.46 3.94
CA HIS A 5 -18.42 3.99 2.60
C HIS A 5 -16.92 3.95 2.32
N ASN A 6 -16.52 3.44 1.15
CA ASN A 6 -15.13 3.26 0.73
C ASN A 6 -14.90 3.95 -0.62
N ILE A 7 -13.66 4.40 -0.83
CA ILE A 7 -13.19 5.03 -2.05
C ILE A 7 -11.91 4.33 -2.49
N ALA A 8 -11.88 3.83 -3.72
CA ALA A 8 -10.71 3.24 -4.33
C ALA A 8 -10.25 4.10 -5.50
N PHE A 9 -9.01 4.56 -5.48
CA PHE A 9 -8.39 5.29 -6.56
C PHE A 9 -7.46 4.36 -7.34
N PHE A 10 -7.71 4.20 -8.64
CA PHE A 10 -6.89 3.42 -9.55
C PHE A 10 -6.11 4.36 -10.46
N HIS A 11 -4.79 4.22 -10.40
CA HIS A 11 -3.83 5.05 -11.11
C HIS A 11 -2.98 4.17 -12.03
N PRO A 12 -3.42 3.94 -13.28
CA PRO A 12 -2.60 3.21 -14.23
C PRO A 12 -1.27 3.95 -14.46
N ALA A 13 -0.15 3.25 -14.33
CA ALA A 13 1.18 3.84 -14.45
C ALA A 13 1.41 4.35 -15.88
N GLY A 14 1.89 5.59 -15.99
CA GLY A 14 2.11 6.26 -17.27
C GLY A 14 0.84 6.77 -17.97
N GLU A 15 -0.31 6.75 -17.32
CA GLU A 15 -1.59 7.21 -17.88
C GLU A 15 -2.12 8.44 -17.13
N GLU A 16 -2.64 9.42 -17.87
CA GLU A 16 -3.24 10.62 -17.28
C GLU A 16 -4.64 10.35 -16.71
N VAL A 17 -5.35 9.38 -17.29
CA VAL A 17 -6.72 9.02 -16.90
C VAL A 17 -6.68 8.03 -15.74
N LYS A 18 -7.38 8.41 -14.66
CA LYS A 18 -7.49 7.68 -13.41
C LYS A 18 -8.93 7.29 -13.17
N THR A 19 -9.15 6.29 -12.33
CA THR A 19 -10.51 5.84 -11.98
C THR A 19 -10.72 5.95 -10.48
N ARG A 20 -11.74 6.69 -10.07
CA ARG A 20 -12.27 6.70 -8.71
C ARG A 20 -13.44 5.73 -8.66
N ILE A 21 -13.48 4.90 -7.62
CA ILE A 21 -14.59 3.98 -7.37
C ILE A 21 -15.09 4.19 -5.95
N ASP A 22 -16.35 4.57 -5.84
CA ASP A 22 -17.06 4.73 -4.57
C ASP A 22 -17.97 3.53 -4.37
N PHE A 23 -17.96 2.94 -3.18
CA PHE A 23 -18.81 1.79 -2.87
C PHE A 23 -19.00 1.64 -1.35
N ASP A 24 -20.11 1.03 -0.97
CA ASP A 24 -20.37 0.71 0.41
C ASP A 24 -20.18 -0.78 0.70
N SER A 25 -19.59 -1.07 1.87
CA SER A 25 -19.30 -2.43 2.30
C SER A 25 -19.55 -2.64 3.78
N GLU A 26 -19.91 -3.87 4.15
CA GLU A 26 -19.98 -4.32 5.54
C GLU A 26 -18.75 -5.11 5.99
N ILE A 27 -17.85 -5.49 5.07
CA ILE A 27 -16.62 -6.22 5.40
C ILE A 27 -15.52 -5.24 5.83
N GLU A 28 -14.53 -5.74 6.55
CA GLU A 28 -13.36 -4.96 6.95
C GLU A 28 -12.49 -4.59 5.74
N GLU A 29 -11.86 -3.42 5.80
CA GLU A 29 -11.05 -2.83 4.73
C GLU A 29 -9.89 -3.74 4.33
N THR A 30 -9.31 -4.45 5.30
CA THR A 30 -8.24 -5.43 5.07
C THR A 30 -8.69 -6.61 4.21
N LEU A 31 -9.95 -7.04 4.31
CA LEU A 31 -10.53 -8.07 3.46
C LEU A 31 -10.77 -7.56 2.03
N ILE A 32 -11.03 -6.26 1.86
CA ILE A 32 -11.10 -5.63 0.54
C ILE A 32 -9.71 -5.65 -0.12
N TYR A 33 -8.65 -5.33 0.64
CA TYR A 33 -7.29 -5.38 0.11
C TYR A 33 -6.87 -6.82 -0.26
N GLU A 34 -7.26 -7.81 0.53
CA GLU A 34 -7.03 -9.22 0.21
C GLU A 34 -7.82 -9.68 -1.03
N LEU A 35 -9.06 -9.20 -1.22
CA LEU A 35 -9.84 -9.42 -2.45
C LEU A 35 -9.10 -8.89 -3.69
N LEU A 36 -8.32 -7.82 -3.55
CA LEU A 36 -7.53 -7.24 -4.64
C LEU A 36 -6.27 -8.07 -4.98
N LYS A 37 -5.91 -9.09 -4.19
CA LYS A 37 -4.79 -10.00 -4.50
C LYS A 37 -5.08 -10.86 -5.72
N LEU A 38 -4.56 -10.47 -6.88
CA LEU A 38 -4.64 -11.28 -8.10
C LEU A 38 -3.97 -12.66 -7.92
N GLU A 39 -4.42 -13.64 -8.71
CA GLU A 39 -3.88 -14.99 -8.67
C GLU A 39 -2.37 -15.01 -8.96
N GLY A 40 -1.62 -15.79 -8.17
CA GLY A 40 -0.17 -15.90 -8.26
C GLY A 40 0.60 -14.74 -7.65
N TYR A 41 -0.06 -13.71 -7.11
CA TYR A 41 0.61 -12.63 -6.39
C TYR A 41 0.80 -12.96 -4.91
N LEU A 42 1.92 -12.55 -4.37
CA LEU A 42 2.26 -12.44 -2.97
C LEU A 42 2.00 -11.00 -2.51
N ILE A 43 1.69 -10.80 -1.22
CA ILE A 43 1.52 -9.46 -0.66
C ILE A 43 2.58 -9.24 0.41
N TYR A 44 3.38 -8.19 0.22
CA TYR A 44 4.34 -7.68 1.18
C TYR A 44 3.81 -6.39 1.77
N GLN A 45 4.12 -6.15 3.03
CA GLN A 45 3.68 -4.94 3.73
C GLN A 45 4.90 -4.18 4.21
N PHE A 46 4.95 -2.88 3.97
CA PHE A 46 6.04 -2.03 4.38
C PHE A 46 5.56 -0.91 5.29
N ILE A 47 6.31 -0.68 6.37
CA ILE A 47 5.87 0.12 7.51
C ILE A 47 6.98 1.10 7.85
N LEU A 48 6.56 2.37 7.99
CA LEU A 48 7.46 3.46 8.34
C LEU A 48 7.71 3.51 9.86
N PRO A 49 8.84 4.11 10.28
CA PRO A 49 9.38 3.96 11.62
C PRO A 49 8.57 4.65 12.72
N ASP A 50 7.78 5.66 12.40
CA ASP A 50 7.01 6.39 13.42
C ASP A 50 5.60 5.82 13.63
N TYR A 51 5.20 4.74 12.95
CA TYR A 51 3.87 4.14 13.11
C TYR A 51 3.82 3.18 14.29
N GLN A 52 2.79 3.33 15.13
CA GLN A 52 2.59 2.47 16.29
C GLN A 52 2.06 1.13 15.82
N TYR A 53 2.95 0.15 15.86
CA TYR A 53 2.61 -1.25 15.74
C TYR A 53 1.60 -1.61 16.84
N VAL A 54 0.46 -2.18 16.46
CA VAL A 54 -0.50 -2.74 17.46
C VAL A 54 0.09 -3.99 18.12
N MET A 55 1.10 -4.59 17.49
CA MET A 55 1.85 -5.74 17.96
C MET A 55 3.33 -5.42 18.04
N SER A 56 3.95 -5.74 19.17
CA SER A 56 5.39 -5.80 19.34
C SER A 56 6.03 -6.82 18.38
N PHE A 57 7.35 -6.71 18.19
CA PHE A 57 8.12 -7.68 17.39
C PHE A 57 8.04 -9.11 17.95
N ASP A 58 7.89 -9.25 19.27
CA ASP A 58 7.71 -10.54 19.93
C ASP A 58 6.34 -11.14 19.56
N GLU A 59 5.26 -10.34 19.61
CA GLU A 59 3.91 -10.78 19.20
C GLU A 59 3.84 -11.17 17.72
N LEU A 60 4.54 -10.44 16.84
CA LEU A 60 4.68 -10.83 15.43
C LEU A 60 5.34 -12.22 15.31
N SER A 61 6.42 -12.44 16.06
CA SER A 61 7.17 -13.70 16.05
C SER A 61 6.34 -14.86 16.61
N GLU A 62 5.63 -14.64 17.71
CA GLU A 62 4.72 -15.62 18.34
C GLU A 62 3.58 -16.04 17.42
N GLN A 63 3.10 -15.12 16.58
CA GLN A 63 2.08 -15.41 15.56
C GLN A 63 2.66 -16.01 14.27
N GLY A 64 3.95 -16.33 14.24
CA GLY A 64 4.64 -16.86 13.07
C GLY A 64 4.65 -15.90 11.89
N ILE A 65 4.51 -14.58 12.14
CA ILE A 65 4.61 -13.55 11.11
C ILE A 65 6.09 -13.32 10.85
N ARG A 66 6.52 -13.62 9.63
CA ARG A 66 7.90 -13.37 9.20
C ARG A 66 8.04 -11.89 8.83
N PHE A 67 9.09 -11.25 9.33
CA PHE A 67 9.39 -9.85 9.02
C PHE A 67 10.89 -9.58 8.94
N LYS A 68 11.24 -8.46 8.32
CA LYS A 68 12.59 -7.91 8.29
C LYS A 68 12.60 -6.47 8.80
N LEU A 69 13.48 -6.22 9.76
CA LEU A 69 13.77 -4.89 10.27
C LEU A 69 14.90 -4.23 9.47
N PHE A 70 14.72 -2.97 9.11
CA PHE A 70 15.72 -2.14 8.47
C PHE A 70 16.02 -0.92 9.34
N GLU A 71 17.27 -0.78 9.76
CA GLU A 71 17.70 0.32 10.61
C GLU A 71 18.36 1.42 9.78
N LYS A 72 17.88 2.65 9.94
CA LYS A 72 18.40 3.84 9.25
C LYS A 72 18.77 4.90 10.28
N GLU A 73 20.00 5.36 10.25
CA GLU A 73 20.41 6.51 11.07
C GLU A 73 19.94 7.81 10.40
N ARG A 74 19.05 8.55 11.05
CA ARG A 74 18.72 9.93 10.69
C ARG A 74 19.32 10.92 11.70
N ARG A 75 19.88 12.01 11.18
CA ARG A 75 20.22 13.16 12.02
C ARG A 75 18.94 13.89 12.39
N THR A 76 18.77 14.20 13.67
CA THR A 76 17.64 15.01 14.14
C THR A 76 17.69 16.41 13.54
N TRP A 77 16.53 17.11 13.50
CA TRP A 77 16.40 18.47 12.94
C TRP A 77 17.43 19.46 13.50
N PHE A 78 17.87 19.27 14.75
CA PHE A 78 18.87 20.12 15.39
C PHE A 78 20.34 19.68 15.14
N GLY A 79 20.58 18.57 14.43
CA GLY A 79 21.91 18.07 14.12
C GLY A 79 22.74 17.58 15.32
N LEU A 80 22.18 17.64 16.53
CA LEU A 80 22.87 17.35 17.79
C LEU A 80 22.83 15.86 18.18
N SER A 81 21.87 15.10 17.67
CA SER A 81 21.75 13.66 17.95
C SER A 81 21.35 12.86 16.70
N LYS A 82 21.73 11.58 16.69
CA LYS A 82 21.28 10.59 15.71
C LYS A 82 20.10 9.83 16.32
N LYS A 83 19.01 9.67 15.55
CA LYS A 83 17.91 8.75 15.85
C LYS A 83 18.08 7.54 14.93
N VAL A 84 17.95 6.34 15.48
CA VAL A 84 17.80 5.13 14.67
C VAL A 84 16.30 4.99 14.39
N GLU A 85 15.96 4.99 13.11
CA GLU A 85 14.63 4.74 12.61
C GLU A 85 14.56 3.29 12.11
N GLN A 86 13.46 2.62 12.41
CA GLN A 86 13.22 1.21 12.12
C GLN A 86 12.07 1.05 11.13
N GLU A 87 12.39 0.80 9.86
CA GLU A 87 11.41 0.42 8.85
C GLU A 87 11.18 -1.11 8.91
N LEU A 88 9.95 -1.55 8.72
CA LEU A 88 9.59 -2.97 8.83
C LEU A 88 8.97 -3.47 7.53
N LEU A 89 9.47 -4.60 7.02
CA LEU A 89 8.90 -5.34 5.90
C LEU A 89 8.30 -6.66 6.41
N ILE A 90 6.99 -6.82 6.30
CA ILE A 90 6.28 -8.05 6.63
C ILE A 90 6.15 -8.90 5.36
N TYR A 91 6.52 -10.18 5.49
CA TYR A 91 6.48 -11.16 4.42
C TYR A 91 5.06 -11.73 4.23
N PRO A 92 4.78 -12.34 3.05
CA PRO A 92 3.48 -12.92 2.76
C PRO A 92 3.09 -14.00 3.77
N LYS A 93 1.83 -13.98 4.19
CA LYS A 93 1.21 -14.95 5.09
C LYS A 93 -0.25 -15.15 4.69
N ASP A 94 -0.75 -16.38 4.83
CA ASP A 94 -2.17 -16.69 4.65
C ASP A 94 -3.01 -16.17 5.83
N GLY A 95 -4.19 -15.61 5.57
CA GLY A 95 -5.03 -15.01 6.60
C GLY A 95 -4.51 -13.63 7.00
N PHE A 96 -4.78 -12.67 6.12
CA PHE A 96 -4.23 -11.33 6.12
C PHE A 96 -4.58 -10.57 7.41
N PHE A 97 -3.57 -10.10 8.15
CA PHE A 97 -3.74 -9.43 9.43
C PHE A 97 -2.87 -8.17 9.49
N TYR A 98 -3.42 -7.08 10.03
CA TYR A 98 -2.73 -5.81 10.17
C TYR A 98 -2.79 -5.27 11.59
N PRO A 99 -1.65 -5.24 12.29
CA PRO A 99 -1.55 -4.59 13.59
C PRO A 99 -1.15 -3.11 13.44
N TYR A 100 -2.09 -2.20 13.17
CA TYR A 100 -1.77 -0.76 13.20
C TYR A 100 -2.84 0.15 13.79
N GLN A 101 -2.35 1.23 14.40
CA GLN A 101 -3.12 2.23 15.12
C GLN A 101 -3.04 3.64 14.53
N TYR A 102 -2.13 3.92 13.57
CA TYR A 102 -2.07 5.16 12.79
C TYR A 102 -1.05 5.06 11.64
N GLY A 103 -1.20 5.91 10.61
CA GLY A 103 -0.22 6.07 9.53
C GLY A 103 -0.60 5.61 8.12
N THR A 104 0.33 5.80 7.19
CA THR A 104 0.25 5.31 5.81
C THR A 104 0.70 3.86 5.70
N TYR A 105 -0.15 3.03 5.13
CA TYR A 105 0.09 1.64 4.81
C TYR A 105 0.56 1.50 3.38
N PHE A 106 1.64 0.75 3.20
CA PHE A 106 2.18 0.43 1.89
C PHE A 106 2.16 -1.07 1.67
N TYR A 107 1.50 -1.51 0.60
CA TYR A 107 1.46 -2.91 0.19
C TYR A 107 2.04 -3.07 -1.20
N LEU A 108 2.98 -4.00 -1.33
CA LEU A 108 3.54 -4.42 -2.61
C LEU A 108 2.95 -5.78 -2.96
N PHE A 109 2.31 -5.85 -4.11
CA PHE A 109 1.84 -7.09 -4.70
C PHE A 109 2.84 -7.51 -5.78
N SER A 110 3.48 -8.65 -5.58
CA SER A 110 4.46 -9.18 -6.53
C SER A 110 4.26 -10.66 -6.81
N ARG A 111 4.54 -11.08 -8.04
CA ARG A 111 4.60 -12.52 -8.39
C ARG A 111 5.91 -13.17 -7.96
N GLU A 112 6.92 -12.36 -7.70
CA GLU A 112 8.26 -12.81 -7.38
C GLU A 112 8.52 -12.73 -5.86
N GLU A 113 9.43 -13.57 -5.39
CA GLU A 113 9.93 -13.45 -4.04
C GLU A 113 10.90 -12.25 -3.97
N ILE A 114 10.63 -11.29 -3.08
CA ILE A 114 11.48 -10.10 -2.99
C ILE A 114 12.75 -10.39 -2.20
N LYS A 115 13.88 -9.92 -2.73
CA LYS A 115 15.15 -9.91 -2.00
C LYS A 115 15.26 -8.62 -1.20
N GLU A 116 15.50 -8.73 0.10
CA GLU A 116 15.56 -7.60 1.05
C GLU A 116 16.43 -6.43 0.55
N ASN A 117 17.64 -6.72 0.09
CA ASN A 117 18.58 -5.70 -0.40
C ASN A 117 18.11 -5.02 -1.69
N GLU A 118 17.36 -5.73 -2.53
CA GLU A 118 16.82 -5.20 -3.78
C GLU A 118 15.62 -4.31 -3.50
N PHE A 119 14.72 -4.81 -2.65
CA PHE A 119 13.58 -4.06 -2.15
C PHE A 119 14.03 -2.74 -1.51
N LEU A 120 15.00 -2.76 -0.60
CA LEU A 120 15.51 -1.53 0.03
C LEU A 120 16.08 -0.54 -0.98
N LYS A 121 16.88 -1.00 -1.95
CA LYS A 121 17.45 -0.12 -2.98
C LYS A 121 16.38 0.50 -3.86
N TRP A 122 15.38 -0.30 -4.25
CA TRP A 122 14.23 0.16 -5.00
C TRP A 122 13.45 1.20 -4.19
N MET A 123 13.18 0.88 -2.93
CA MET A 123 12.51 1.72 -1.97
C MET A 123 13.23 3.07 -1.79
N ASP A 124 14.53 3.10 -1.53
CA ASP A 124 15.31 4.34 -1.39
C ASP A 124 15.36 5.17 -2.68
N LYS A 125 15.23 4.53 -3.85
CA LYS A 125 15.25 5.20 -5.16
C LYS A 125 13.88 5.76 -5.54
N GLN A 126 12.81 5.00 -5.35
CA GLN A 126 11.45 5.37 -5.73
C GLN A 126 10.79 6.28 -4.70
N PHE A 127 11.11 6.10 -3.41
CA PHE A 127 10.49 6.86 -2.32
C PHE A 127 11.55 7.40 -1.34
N PRO A 128 12.43 8.34 -1.79
CA PRO A 128 13.47 8.93 -0.95
C PRO A 128 12.91 9.70 0.27
N ASN A 129 11.72 10.28 0.14
CA ASN A 129 10.93 10.89 1.20
C ASN A 129 9.62 10.12 1.41
N ARG A 130 9.76 8.90 1.94
CA ARG A 130 8.68 7.95 2.30
C ARG A 130 7.32 8.54 2.60
N TRP A 131 7.27 9.51 3.51
CA TRP A 131 6.02 10.15 3.95
C TRP A 131 5.31 10.83 2.78
N THR A 132 5.97 11.82 2.18
CA THR A 132 5.43 12.57 1.05
C THR A 132 5.20 11.67 -0.15
N ASP A 133 6.15 10.79 -0.47
CA ASP A 133 6.08 9.97 -1.67
C ASP A 133 4.95 8.93 -1.59
N PHE A 134 4.64 8.40 -0.40
CA PHE A 134 3.49 7.51 -0.22
C PHE A 134 2.17 8.25 -0.33
N ASP A 135 2.05 9.45 0.24
CA ASP A 135 0.86 10.28 0.08
C ASP A 135 0.64 10.66 -1.40
N GLU A 136 1.72 11.00 -2.10
CA GLU A 136 1.70 11.24 -3.55
C GLU A 136 1.32 9.98 -4.34
N THR A 137 1.77 8.80 -3.90
CA THR A 137 1.41 7.51 -4.53
C THR A 137 -0.05 7.15 -4.31
N PHE A 138 -0.58 7.38 -3.10
CA PHE A 138 -2.00 7.28 -2.79
C PHE A 138 -2.81 8.19 -3.71
N ALA A 139 -2.38 9.45 -3.86
CA ALA A 139 -3.03 10.41 -4.72
C ALA A 139 -2.83 10.12 -6.22
N GLY A 140 -1.86 9.31 -6.60
CA GLY A 140 -1.50 9.02 -8.00
C GLY A 140 -0.60 10.08 -8.64
N LEU A 141 -0.04 11.02 -7.89
CA LEU A 141 0.80 12.11 -8.43
C LEU A 141 2.10 11.60 -9.09
N ASN A 142 2.61 10.48 -8.59
CA ASN A 142 3.83 9.85 -9.10
C ASN A 142 3.58 8.66 -10.04
N SER A 143 2.33 8.44 -10.50
CA SER A 143 2.01 7.29 -11.37
C SER A 143 2.82 7.25 -12.66
N ASP A 144 3.17 8.42 -13.20
CA ASP A 144 3.85 8.53 -14.50
C ASP A 144 5.36 8.27 -14.41
N THR A 145 5.93 8.41 -13.21
CA THR A 145 7.36 8.27 -12.93
C THR A 145 7.69 6.99 -12.18
N MET A 146 6.66 6.27 -11.71
CA MET A 146 6.77 5.02 -10.98
C MET A 146 7.48 3.96 -11.81
N LYS A 147 8.51 3.36 -11.22
CA LYS A 147 9.13 2.13 -11.73
C LYS A 147 8.91 1.04 -10.71
N PHE A 148 8.25 -0.03 -11.09
CA PHE A 148 8.00 -1.16 -10.20
C PHE A 148 9.29 -1.92 -9.88
N LEU A 149 9.27 -2.67 -8.77
CA LEU A 149 10.40 -3.51 -8.37
C LEU A 149 10.58 -4.64 -9.39
N HIS A 150 9.50 -5.37 -9.65
CA HIS A 150 9.37 -6.34 -10.73
C HIS A 150 8.16 -6.00 -11.60
N GLU A 151 8.20 -6.39 -12.87
CA GLU A 151 7.04 -6.27 -13.74
C GLU A 151 6.37 -7.65 -13.86
N PRO A 152 5.05 -7.79 -13.63
CA PRO A 152 4.09 -6.71 -13.43
C PRO A 152 3.62 -6.61 -11.96
N ASP A 153 4.37 -5.93 -11.10
CA ASP A 153 3.94 -5.64 -9.72
C ASP A 153 2.87 -4.54 -9.67
N TYR A 154 2.21 -4.41 -8.52
CA TYR A 154 1.38 -3.25 -8.21
C TYR A 154 1.45 -2.88 -6.74
N ILE A 155 1.10 -1.63 -6.46
CA ILE A 155 1.21 -1.03 -5.14
C ILE A 155 -0.18 -0.61 -4.70
N LEU A 156 -0.52 -0.87 -3.44
CA LEU A 156 -1.66 -0.26 -2.76
C LEU A 156 -1.14 0.58 -1.61
N VAL A 157 -1.59 1.82 -1.53
CA VAL A 157 -1.32 2.73 -0.43
C VAL A 157 -2.63 3.19 0.19
N THR A 158 -2.69 3.26 1.51
CA THR A 158 -3.85 3.76 2.25
C THR A 158 -3.41 4.47 3.51
N ASN A 159 -4.22 5.39 4.04
CA ASN A 159 -3.90 6.12 5.26
C ASN A 159 -4.83 5.64 6.39
N TYR A 160 -4.34 5.49 7.61
CA TYR A 160 -5.11 5.01 8.76
C TYR A 160 -6.33 5.85 9.09
N ASP A 161 -6.21 7.17 9.03
CA ASP A 161 -7.34 8.05 9.28
C ASP A 161 -8.46 7.82 8.26
N TYR A 162 -8.13 7.18 7.13
CA TYR A 162 -8.98 6.87 6.00
C TYR A 162 -8.72 5.45 5.46
N GLN A 163 -8.73 4.38 6.28
CA GLN A 163 -8.56 3.01 5.74
C GLN A 163 -9.60 2.66 4.65
N LYS A 164 -10.73 3.37 4.68
CA LYS A 164 -11.79 3.31 3.68
C LYS A 164 -11.38 3.89 2.33
N GLU A 165 -10.29 4.63 2.28
CA GLU A 165 -9.72 5.24 1.09
C GLU A 165 -8.37 4.62 0.78
N PHE A 166 -8.18 4.19 -0.47
CA PHE A 166 -6.91 3.62 -0.89
C PHE A 166 -6.59 3.94 -2.34
N GLY A 167 -5.31 4.17 -2.62
CA GLY A 167 -4.77 4.39 -3.94
C GLY A 167 -4.02 3.15 -4.43
N ILE A 168 -4.20 2.81 -5.69
CA ILE A 168 -3.54 1.69 -6.36
C ILE A 168 -2.79 2.21 -7.57
N VAL A 169 -1.50 1.90 -7.64
CA VAL A 169 -0.66 2.18 -8.81
C VAL A 169 -0.26 0.85 -9.43
N ALA A 170 -0.62 0.64 -10.70
CA ALA A 170 -0.40 -0.62 -11.42
C ALA A 170 -0.35 -0.38 -12.94
N SER A 171 -0.07 -1.42 -13.73
CA SER A 171 -0.32 -1.34 -15.18
C SER A 171 -1.82 -1.18 -15.47
N LYS A 172 -2.17 -0.66 -16.66
CA LYS A 172 -3.56 -0.51 -17.11
C LYS A 172 -4.33 -1.83 -17.10
N GLU A 173 -3.69 -2.92 -17.51
CA GLU A 173 -4.26 -4.26 -17.52
C GLU A 173 -4.54 -4.76 -16.10
N ILE A 174 -3.62 -4.51 -15.16
CA ILE A 174 -3.82 -4.84 -13.75
C ILE A 174 -4.95 -4.01 -13.15
N CYS A 175 -4.98 -2.68 -13.38
CA CYS A 175 -6.08 -1.83 -12.92
C CYS A 175 -7.43 -2.37 -13.42
N ALA A 176 -7.56 -2.70 -14.71
CA ALA A 176 -8.78 -3.25 -15.26
C ALA A 176 -9.19 -4.58 -14.57
N ALA A 177 -8.23 -5.47 -14.31
CA ALA A 177 -8.48 -6.74 -13.62
C ALA A 177 -8.93 -6.53 -12.16
N LEU A 178 -8.31 -5.61 -11.44
CA LEU A 178 -8.65 -5.26 -10.06
C LEU A 178 -10.05 -4.62 -9.96
N ILE A 179 -10.37 -3.70 -10.88
CA ILE A 179 -11.71 -3.10 -10.98
C ILE A 179 -12.77 -4.16 -11.25
N ALA A 180 -12.48 -5.12 -12.13
CA ALA A 180 -13.40 -6.23 -12.40
C ALA A 180 -13.65 -7.08 -11.14
N ARG A 181 -12.63 -7.30 -10.29
CA ARG A 181 -12.81 -7.99 -9.00
C ARG A 181 -13.69 -7.22 -8.04
N LEU A 182 -13.50 -5.89 -7.90
CA LEU A 182 -14.39 -5.08 -7.05
C LEU A 182 -15.83 -5.11 -7.54
N LYS A 183 -16.05 -5.08 -8.86
CA LYS A 183 -17.40 -5.24 -9.45
C LYS A 183 -18.01 -6.60 -9.12
N GLN A 184 -17.23 -7.67 -9.21
CA GLN A 184 -17.67 -9.04 -8.90
C GLN A 184 -18.00 -9.25 -7.42
N ALA A 185 -17.38 -8.49 -6.52
CA ALA A 185 -17.70 -8.52 -5.09
C ALA A 185 -19.12 -7.98 -4.78
N ALA A 186 -19.79 -7.35 -5.76
CA ALA A 186 -21.18 -6.90 -5.66
C ALA A 186 -21.44 -6.00 -4.46
N PHE A 187 -20.49 -5.10 -4.16
CA PHE A 187 -20.68 -4.06 -3.14
C PHE A 187 -21.86 -3.14 -3.48
N GLN A 188 -22.44 -2.53 -2.45
CA GLN A 188 -23.59 -1.63 -2.64
C GLN A 188 -23.12 -0.26 -3.13
N SER A 189 -24.01 0.48 -3.81
CA SER A 189 -23.73 1.85 -4.25
C SER A 189 -22.45 1.98 -5.09
N PHE A 190 -22.14 0.97 -5.91
CA PHE A 190 -20.91 0.95 -6.71
C PHE A 190 -20.98 1.97 -7.84
N GLU A 191 -20.16 3.01 -7.75
CA GLU A 191 -20.05 4.08 -8.74
C GLU A 191 -18.58 4.20 -9.18
N ALA A 192 -18.35 4.32 -10.48
CA ALA A 192 -17.01 4.45 -11.04
C ALA A 192 -16.95 5.69 -11.94
N GLU A 193 -15.99 6.56 -11.68
CA GLU A 193 -15.78 7.82 -12.40
C GLU A 193 -14.34 7.88 -12.91
N GLU A 194 -14.18 8.21 -14.19
CA GLU A 194 -12.87 8.51 -14.77
C GLU A 194 -12.57 10.00 -14.64
N TYR A 195 -11.35 10.33 -14.26
CA TYR A 195 -10.91 11.71 -14.11
C TYR A 195 -9.45 11.88 -14.54
N ILE A 196 -9.07 13.11 -14.88
CA ILE A 196 -7.68 13.50 -15.09
C ILE A 196 -7.22 14.25 -13.84
N GLN A 197 -6.12 13.81 -13.23
CA GLN A 197 -5.59 14.50 -12.06
C GLN A 197 -4.83 15.75 -12.50
N ASN A 198 -5.33 16.92 -12.09
CA ASN A 198 -4.61 18.18 -12.29
C ASN A 198 -3.35 18.18 -11.42
N LYS A 199 -2.18 18.32 -12.05
CA LYS A 199 -0.91 18.61 -11.36
C LYS A 199 -0.92 20.11 -11.03
N GLU A 200 -1.25 20.47 -9.79
CA GLU A 200 -1.02 21.84 -9.28
C GLU A 200 0.47 22.07 -8.99
#